data_AF-A0A6N8VFW5-F1
#
_entry.id   AF-A0A6N8VFW5-F1
#
_cell.length_a   1.000
_cell.length_b   1.000
_cell.length_c   1.000
_cell.angle_alpha   90.00
_cell.angle_beta   90.00
_cell.angle_gamma   90.00
#
_symmetry.space_group_name_H-M   'P 1'
#
loop_
_entity.id
_entity.type
_entity.pdbx_description
1 polymer ?
#
loop_
_entity_poly.entity_id
_entity_poly.type
_entity_poly.pdbx_seq_one_letter_code
_entity_poly.pdbx_strand_id
1 'polypeptide(L)'
;MTSPGPFSIASLILCTVVPLTAQQPRARDLGVPFEGTPGPLNAITDVAGVEVGHATLVRGSGPVVIGEGPVRTGVTAVWPRGREVPDPVYAAWFTLNGDGEMTGTTWMRDSGIMEGPVMITNTLSVGVVHHAVIRWG
;
A
#
# COMPACT_ATOMS: atom_id res chain seq x y z
N MET A 1 -0.56 -34.31 -61.17
CA MET A 1 -1.43 -34.03 -60.01
C MET A 1 -0.78 -34.63 -58.78
N THR A 2 0.01 -33.83 -58.06
CA THR A 2 0.64 -34.18 -56.77
C THR A 2 0.62 -32.90 -55.93
N SER A 3 -0.19 -32.86 -54.88
CA SER A 3 -0.28 -31.68 -54.00
C SER A 3 0.92 -31.62 -53.04
N PRO A 4 1.41 -30.44 -52.66
CA PRO A 4 2.32 -30.29 -51.54
C PRO A 4 1.52 -30.18 -50.23
N GLY A 5 2.02 -30.82 -49.17
CA GLY A 5 1.42 -30.85 -47.82
C GLY A 5 1.59 -29.53 -47.05
N PRO A 6 0.92 -29.41 -45.88
CA PRO A 6 0.84 -28.16 -45.14
C PRO A 6 2.15 -27.83 -44.42
N PHE A 7 2.71 -26.65 -44.69
CA PHE A 7 3.82 -26.08 -43.96
C PHE A 7 3.39 -25.76 -42.53
N SER A 8 4.02 -26.46 -41.57
CA SER A 8 3.88 -26.22 -40.13
C SER A 8 4.60 -24.92 -39.77
N ILE A 9 3.83 -23.85 -39.55
CA ILE A 9 4.36 -22.57 -39.06
C ILE A 9 4.58 -22.73 -37.55
N ALA A 10 5.84 -22.93 -37.16
CA ALA A 10 6.25 -22.84 -35.76
C ALA A 10 6.20 -21.37 -35.33
N SER A 11 5.16 -20.99 -34.59
CA SER A 11 5.08 -19.68 -33.94
C SER A 11 6.15 -19.58 -32.85
N LEU A 12 7.20 -18.82 -33.13
CA LEU A 12 8.14 -18.36 -32.10
C LEU A 12 7.40 -17.40 -31.17
N ILE A 13 7.05 -17.86 -29.97
CA ILE A 13 6.56 -16.98 -28.90
C ILE A 13 7.76 -16.16 -28.43
N LEU A 14 7.83 -14.90 -28.88
CA LEU A 14 8.80 -13.93 -28.39
C LEU A 14 8.38 -13.53 -26.97
N CYS A 15 8.90 -14.22 -25.96
CA CYS A 15 8.78 -13.82 -24.56
C CYS A 15 9.50 -12.49 -24.36
N THR A 16 8.76 -11.38 -24.42
CA THR A 16 9.25 -10.08 -23.97
C THR A 16 9.39 -10.13 -22.46
N VAL A 17 10.61 -10.31 -21.97
CA VAL A 17 10.97 -10.07 -20.57
C VAL A 17 10.80 -8.57 -20.31
N VAL A 18 9.72 -8.21 -19.63
CA VAL A 18 9.53 -6.85 -19.10
C VAL A 18 10.55 -6.68 -17.96
N PRO A 19 11.42 -5.65 -17.99
CA PRO A 19 12.33 -5.42 -16.88
C PRO A 19 11.49 -5.11 -15.64
N LEU A 20 11.71 -5.89 -14.58
CA LEU A 20 11.23 -5.56 -13.25
C LEU A 20 11.80 -4.18 -12.92
N THR A 21 10.94 -3.17 -12.74
CA THR A 21 11.40 -1.82 -12.39
C THR A 21 12.24 -1.93 -11.13
N ALA A 22 13.56 -1.71 -11.25
CA ALA A 22 14.46 -1.77 -10.11
C ALA A 22 13.97 -0.74 -9.09
N GLN A 23 13.72 -1.21 -7.86
CA GLN A 23 13.38 -0.32 -6.76
C GLN A 23 14.46 0.77 -6.66
N GLN A 24 14.06 2.02 -6.52
CA GLN A 24 15.01 3.11 -6.34
C GLN A 24 15.91 2.82 -5.13
N PRO A 25 17.19 3.26 -5.15
CA PRO A 25 18.11 3.03 -4.04
C PRO A 25 17.51 3.50 -2.71
N ARG A 26 17.60 2.65 -1.69
CA ARG A 26 17.19 2.98 -0.32
C ARG A 26 18.36 3.58 0.45
N ALA A 27 18.08 4.13 1.63
CA ALA A 27 19.10 4.78 2.47
C ALA A 27 20.35 3.91 2.73
N ARG A 28 20.19 2.60 3.00
CA ARG A 28 21.33 1.67 3.20
C ARG A 28 22.15 1.47 1.91
N ASP A 29 21.52 1.44 0.74
CA ASP A 29 22.20 1.32 -0.57
C ASP A 29 23.04 2.57 -0.88
N LEU A 30 22.69 3.71 -0.26
CA LEU A 30 23.42 4.98 -0.35
C LEU A 30 24.48 5.15 0.75
N GLY A 31 24.72 4.12 1.57
CA GLY A 31 25.74 4.16 2.63
C GLY A 31 25.33 4.88 3.91
N VAL A 32 24.04 5.20 4.10
CA VAL A 32 23.56 5.78 5.36
C VAL A 32 23.63 4.71 6.47
N PRO A 33 24.36 4.97 7.58
CA PRO A 33 24.51 3.98 8.65
C PRO A 33 23.25 3.92 9.53
N PHE A 34 22.88 2.70 9.91
CA PHE A 34 21.81 2.44 10.87
C PHE A 34 22.20 1.24 11.74
N GLU A 35 21.83 1.29 13.02
CA GLU A 35 21.99 0.17 13.95
C GLU A 35 20.98 -0.96 13.65
N GLY A 36 21.27 -2.16 14.16
CA GLY A 36 20.42 -3.35 14.01
C GLY A 36 20.47 -4.01 12.63
N THR A 37 19.93 -5.23 12.58
CA THR A 37 19.84 -6.06 11.36
C THR A 37 18.41 -6.05 10.84
N PRO A 38 18.14 -5.56 9.63
CA PRO A 38 16.80 -5.59 9.07
C PRO A 38 16.39 -7.01 8.64
N GLY A 39 15.08 -7.23 8.47
CA GLY A 39 14.56 -8.39 7.75
C GLY A 39 14.95 -8.38 6.25
N PRO A 40 14.64 -9.45 5.51
CA PRO A 40 15.04 -9.61 4.12
C PRO A 40 14.44 -8.54 3.19
N LEU A 41 13.20 -8.10 3.45
CA LEU A 41 12.57 -7.01 2.69
C LEU A 41 12.91 -5.64 3.28
N ASN A 42 13.40 -5.61 4.52
CA ASN A 42 13.65 -4.41 5.31
C ASN A 42 12.39 -3.50 5.26
N ALA A 43 11.23 -4.10 5.54
CA ALA A 43 9.90 -3.49 5.42
C ALA A 43 8.94 -4.10 6.45
N ILE A 44 7.79 -3.45 6.70
CA ILE A 44 6.80 -3.95 7.67
C ILE A 44 6.26 -5.35 7.32
N THR A 45 6.25 -5.69 6.03
CA THR A 45 5.83 -6.99 5.51
C THR A 45 6.84 -8.12 5.77
N ASP A 46 7.98 -7.83 6.41
CA ASP A 46 8.83 -8.88 7.00
C ASP A 46 8.10 -9.60 8.15
N VAL A 47 7.07 -8.97 8.74
CA VAL A 47 6.13 -9.64 9.66
C VAL A 47 5.15 -10.48 8.85
N ALA A 48 5.21 -11.81 9.01
CA ALA A 48 4.37 -12.74 8.27
C ALA A 48 2.88 -12.44 8.44
N GLY A 49 2.14 -12.45 7.33
CA GLY A 49 0.70 -12.17 7.28
C GLY A 49 0.35 -10.68 7.15
N VAL A 50 1.28 -9.75 7.36
CA VAL A 50 1.02 -8.33 7.11
C VAL A 50 0.94 -8.06 5.61
N GLU A 51 -0.16 -7.45 5.17
CA GLU A 51 -0.33 -6.95 3.81
C GLU A 51 -0.38 -5.42 3.80
N VAL A 52 0.16 -4.81 2.73
CA VAL A 52 0.11 -3.36 2.51
C VAL A 52 -0.41 -3.09 1.10
N GLY A 53 -1.33 -2.14 0.98
CA GLY A 53 -1.88 -1.67 -0.30
C GLY A 53 -1.84 -0.16 -0.40
N HIS A 54 -1.69 0.36 -1.61
CA HIS A 54 -1.66 1.80 -1.89
C HIS A 54 -2.59 2.15 -3.05
N ALA A 55 -3.25 3.29 -2.95
CA ALA A 55 -3.86 3.97 -4.08
C ALA A 55 -3.30 5.39 -4.16
N THR A 56 -2.61 5.69 -5.25
CA THR A 56 -1.97 6.99 -5.49
C THR A 56 -2.73 7.75 -6.57
N LEU A 57 -3.19 8.95 -6.23
CA LEU A 57 -3.93 9.83 -7.13
C LEU A 57 -3.06 11.01 -7.54
N VAL A 58 -2.66 11.02 -8.81
CA VAL A 58 -1.86 12.07 -9.43
C VAL A 58 -2.56 12.53 -10.71
N ARG A 59 -3.14 13.73 -10.68
CA ARG A 59 -3.85 14.30 -11.84
C ARG A 59 -3.69 15.82 -11.91
N GLY A 60 -3.66 16.36 -13.13
CA GLY A 60 -3.58 17.80 -13.37
C GLY A 60 -2.22 18.40 -13.05
N SER A 61 -2.03 19.64 -13.49
CA SER A 61 -0.80 20.44 -13.36
C SER A 61 -1.14 21.93 -13.39
N GLY A 62 -0.26 22.79 -12.90
CA GLY A 62 -0.46 24.24 -12.88
C GLY A 62 -0.97 24.76 -11.53
N PRO A 63 -1.53 25.99 -11.50
CA PRO A 63 -2.03 26.62 -10.28
C PRO A 63 -3.12 25.80 -9.58
N VAL A 64 -3.23 25.95 -8.27
CA VAL A 64 -4.26 25.27 -7.46
C VAL A 64 -5.63 25.90 -7.69
N VAL A 65 -6.61 25.06 -7.98
CA VAL A 65 -8.03 25.37 -8.00
C VAL A 65 -8.73 24.44 -7.01
N ILE A 66 -9.34 25.03 -5.97
CA ILE A 66 -9.98 24.28 -4.88
C ILE A 66 -11.11 23.42 -5.46
N GLY A 67 -11.11 22.13 -5.11
CA GLY A 67 -12.09 21.16 -5.60
C GLY A 67 -11.73 20.52 -6.95
N GLU A 68 -10.70 21.01 -7.65
CA GLU A 68 -10.31 20.49 -8.97
C GLU A 68 -8.89 19.88 -9.00
N GLY A 69 -7.89 20.60 -8.47
CA GLY A 69 -6.51 20.11 -8.44
C GLY A 69 -5.47 21.22 -8.58
N PRO A 70 -4.20 20.88 -8.90
CA PRO A 70 -3.70 19.52 -9.17
C PRO A 70 -3.89 18.57 -7.97
N VAL A 71 -4.26 17.32 -8.27
CA VAL A 71 -4.48 16.27 -7.26
C VAL A 71 -3.17 15.54 -7.02
N ARG A 72 -2.68 15.55 -5.78
CA ARG A 72 -1.52 14.78 -5.32
C ARG A 72 -1.86 14.21 -3.95
N THR A 73 -2.58 13.08 -3.95
CA THR A 73 -3.08 12.46 -2.72
C THR A 73 -3.14 10.95 -2.85
N GLY A 74 -3.64 10.27 -1.83
CA GLY A 74 -3.82 8.84 -1.86
C GLY A 74 -4.31 8.27 -0.55
N VAL A 75 -4.33 6.95 -0.50
CA VAL A 75 -4.57 6.18 0.71
C VAL A 75 -3.63 4.98 0.74
N THR A 76 -3.13 4.65 1.93
CA THR A 76 -2.41 3.43 2.22
C THR A 76 -3.22 2.63 3.22
N ALA A 77 -3.34 1.32 3.00
CA ALA A 77 -3.97 0.38 3.90
C ALA A 77 -2.92 -0.63 4.39
N VAL A 78 -2.92 -0.89 5.69
CA VAL A 78 -2.10 -1.95 6.31
C VAL A 78 -3.05 -2.93 6.99
N TRP A 79 -3.08 -4.18 6.53
CA TRP A 79 -3.84 -5.25 7.15
C TRP A 79 -2.92 -6.06 8.07
N PRO A 80 -3.11 -6.03 9.40
CA PRO A 80 -2.23 -6.71 10.34
C PRO A 80 -2.14 -8.24 10.16
N ARG A 81 -3.20 -8.85 9.63
CA ARG A 81 -3.31 -10.30 9.39
C ARG A 81 -3.64 -10.64 7.92
N GLY A 82 -3.56 -9.66 7.02
CA GLY A 82 -3.97 -9.79 5.63
C GLY A 82 -5.44 -9.47 5.39
N ARG A 83 -5.80 -9.12 4.16
CA ARG A 83 -7.12 -8.55 3.84
C ARG A 83 -8.30 -9.51 4.00
N GLU A 84 -8.03 -10.82 3.99
CA GLU A 84 -9.04 -11.89 4.07
C GLU A 84 -9.25 -12.41 5.50
N VAL A 85 -8.46 -11.93 6.47
CA VAL A 85 -8.51 -12.41 7.87
C VAL A 85 -9.04 -11.29 8.76
N PRO A 86 -10.32 -11.35 9.19
CA PRO A 86 -10.96 -10.26 9.93
C PRO A 86 -10.63 -10.25 11.43
N ASP A 87 -9.88 -11.24 11.92
CA ASP A 87 -9.59 -11.37 13.35
C ASP A 87 -8.89 -10.13 13.92
N PRO A 88 -9.27 -9.67 15.12
CA PRO A 88 -8.62 -8.55 15.77
C PRO A 88 -7.15 -8.85 16.12
N VAL A 89 -6.38 -7.78 16.29
CA VAL A 89 -5.02 -7.81 16.84
C VAL A 89 -4.92 -7.00 18.11
N TYR A 90 -4.02 -7.39 19.01
CA TYR A 90 -3.64 -6.52 20.12
C TYR A 90 -2.96 -5.27 19.58
N ALA A 91 -3.37 -4.11 20.07
CA ALA A 91 -2.90 -2.83 19.56
C ALA A 91 -2.83 -1.79 20.68
N ALA A 92 -1.94 -0.83 20.49
CA ALA A 92 -1.80 0.33 21.34
C ALA A 92 -1.39 1.53 20.47
N TRP A 93 -1.63 2.73 20.98
CA TRP A 93 -1.23 3.97 20.33
C TRP A 93 -0.63 4.93 21.35
N PHE A 94 0.17 5.87 20.86
CA PHE A 94 0.82 6.90 21.66
C PHE A 94 0.88 8.20 20.88
N THR A 95 0.64 9.31 21.57
CA THR A 95 0.71 10.66 21.00
C THR A 95 2.00 11.34 21.44
N LEU A 96 2.91 11.58 20.50
CA LEU A 96 4.04 12.48 20.73
C LEU A 96 3.56 13.95 20.75
N ASN A 97 2.79 14.33 19.74
CA ASN A 97 2.11 15.62 19.61
C ASN A 97 0.73 15.39 18.97
N GLY A 98 -0.29 16.08 19.48
CA GLY A 98 -1.70 15.86 19.13
C GLY A 98 -2.22 16.66 17.94
N ASP A 99 -1.36 17.32 17.17
CA ASP A 99 -1.76 18.12 16.00
C ASP A 99 -2.02 17.23 14.77
N GLY A 100 -3.06 16.41 14.85
CA GLY A 100 -3.44 15.45 13.82
C GLY A 100 -4.78 14.79 14.12
N GLU A 101 -5.19 13.84 13.28
CA GLU A 101 -6.45 13.10 13.44
C GLU A 101 -6.21 11.60 13.30
N MET A 102 -6.79 10.81 14.20
CA MET A 102 -6.69 9.35 14.23
C MET A 102 -7.95 8.76 14.87
N THR A 103 -8.80 8.14 14.04
CA THR A 103 -10.03 7.48 14.51
C THR A 103 -9.71 6.15 15.20
N GLY A 104 -10.65 5.63 16.00
CA GLY A 104 -10.54 4.32 16.66
C GLY A 104 -9.65 4.27 17.91
N THR A 105 -8.98 5.36 18.26
CA THR A 105 -8.05 5.45 19.40
C THR A 105 -8.70 5.21 20.76
N THR A 106 -9.92 5.70 20.97
CA THR A 106 -10.68 5.46 22.21
C THR A 106 -11.02 3.98 22.39
N TRP A 107 -11.46 3.31 21.33
CA TRP A 107 -11.74 1.87 21.36
C TRP A 107 -10.47 1.06 21.62
N MET A 108 -9.38 1.38 20.93
CA MET A 108 -8.09 0.72 21.12
C MET A 108 -7.57 0.90 22.56
N ARG A 109 -7.77 2.07 23.16
CA ARG A 109 -7.38 2.34 24.55
C ARG A 109 -8.18 1.54 25.57
N ASP A 110 -9.47 1.36 25.33
CA ASP A 110 -10.38 0.65 26.25
C ASP A 110 -10.23 -0.87 26.13
N SER A 111 -10.25 -1.38 24.89
CA SER A 111 -10.26 -2.81 24.59
C SER A 111 -8.88 -3.45 24.48
N GLY A 112 -7.84 -2.65 24.19
CA GLY A 112 -6.50 -3.14 23.86
C GLY A 112 -6.40 -3.87 22.52
N ILE A 113 -7.44 -3.80 21.67
CA ILE A 113 -7.49 -4.45 20.36
C ILE A 113 -7.78 -3.45 19.24
N MET A 114 -7.44 -3.86 18.01
CA MET A 114 -7.78 -3.18 16.77
C MET A 114 -8.37 -4.18 15.79
N GLU A 115 -9.43 -3.74 15.11
CA GLU A 115 -10.15 -4.49 14.09
C GLU A 115 -10.00 -3.79 12.73
N GLY A 116 -9.97 -4.57 11.66
CA GLY A 116 -9.81 -4.05 10.30
C GLY A 116 -8.41 -3.47 10.01
N PRO A 117 -8.25 -2.78 8.86
CA PRO A 117 -6.98 -2.23 8.44
C PRO A 117 -6.66 -0.87 9.10
N VAL A 118 -5.36 -0.57 9.23
CA VAL A 118 -4.89 0.79 9.47
C VAL A 118 -4.93 1.56 8.16
N MET A 119 -5.69 2.64 8.12
CA MET A 119 -5.84 3.50 6.95
C MET A 119 -5.06 4.81 7.14
N ILE A 120 -4.18 5.13 6.19
CA ILE A 120 -3.35 6.35 6.20
C ILE A 120 -3.70 7.19 4.97
N THR A 121 -4.15 8.42 5.18
CA THR A 121 -4.55 9.36 4.12
C THR A 121 -4.22 10.80 4.51
N ASN A 122 -4.64 11.78 3.68
CA ASN A 122 -4.48 13.20 3.99
C ASN A 122 -5.51 13.69 5.04
N THR A 123 -5.21 14.81 5.67
CA THR A 123 -5.99 15.41 6.77
C THR A 123 -7.48 15.56 6.47
N LEU A 124 -7.84 16.02 5.28
CA LEU A 124 -9.24 16.30 4.92
C LEU A 124 -9.98 15.08 4.37
N SER A 125 -9.30 13.94 4.20
CA SER A 125 -9.90 12.70 3.69
C SER A 125 -10.15 11.65 4.77
N VAL A 126 -9.87 11.95 6.04
CA VAL A 126 -10.13 11.02 7.16
C VAL A 126 -11.58 10.57 7.16
N GLY A 127 -12.53 11.51 7.07
CA GLY A 127 -13.96 11.18 7.08
C GLY A 127 -14.40 10.28 5.92
N VAL A 128 -13.93 10.54 4.69
CA VAL A 128 -14.30 9.74 3.52
C VAL A 128 -13.65 8.36 3.56
N VAL A 129 -12.40 8.25 4.00
CA VAL A 129 -11.72 6.96 4.14
C VAL A 129 -12.34 6.12 5.26
N HIS A 130 -12.68 6.73 6.39
CA HIS A 130 -13.40 6.07 7.48
C HIS A 130 -14.76 5.53 7.02
N HIS A 131 -15.53 6.34 6.28
CA HIS A 131 -16.80 5.88 5.70
C HIS A 131 -16.59 4.75 4.70
N ALA A 132 -15.58 4.85 3.83
CA ALA A 132 -15.31 3.85 2.80
C ALA A 132 -14.87 2.50 3.38
N VAL A 133 -14.03 2.48 4.43
CA VAL A 133 -13.59 1.22 5.05
C VAL A 133 -14.74 0.53 5.79
N ILE A 134 -15.64 1.29 6.43
CA ILE A 134 -16.87 0.73 7.03
C ILE A 134 -17.81 0.16 5.96
N ARG A 135 -17.85 0.73 4.75
CA ARG A 135 -18.66 0.14 3.66
C ARG A 135 -18.02 -1.09 3.03
N TRP A 136 -16.70 -1.20 3.11
CA TRP A 136 -15.97 -2.34 2.57
C TRP A 136 -16.16 -3.59 3.44
N GLY A 137 -16.17 -3.42 4.77
CA GLY A 137 -16.32 -4.49 5.76
C GLY A 137 -17.77 -4.74 6.19
#